data_AF-A0AAV3EN88-F1
#
_entry.id   AF-A0AAV3EN88-F1
#
_cell.length_a   1.000
_cell.length_b   1.000
_cell.length_c   1.000
_cell.angle_alpha   90.00
_cell.angle_beta   90.00
_cell.angle_gamma   90.00
#
_symmetry.space_group_name_H-M   'P 1'
#
loop_
_entity.id
_entity.type
_entity.pdbx_description
1 polymer ?
#
loop_
_entity_poly.entity_id
_entity_poly.type
_entity_poly.pdbx_seq_one_letter_code
_entity_poly.pdbx_strand_id
1 'polypeptide(L)'
;MKLQELNNDNFCLILEQHHQNGGTAINDALGKLFDALSDERNYYEVTTKVAALNTMYSTAIQYIYPVVDKIHKNISNEHDTLTLDGYVQLVDKISQAKWVSKSNGNEISRNNLSFASKYIHFLSKRTLPIYDSYIWIVMIGYLNQRGNSQYRFDPPNNYEYFYSVFCIFKEKFNLECYSNYDIDKYLWQYGKTLIFSIMEEDGVSMDKAKRELKNRITKQSTRC
;
A
#
# COMPACT_ATOMS: atom_id res chain seq x y z
N MET A 1 -18.66 12.45 8.08
CA MET A 1 -17.45 13.22 7.76
C MET A 1 -17.29 13.26 6.25
N LYS A 2 -17.32 14.47 5.69
CA LYS A 2 -17.00 14.74 4.29
C LYS A 2 -15.48 14.73 4.12
N LEU A 3 -14.97 14.08 3.08
CA LEU A 3 -13.55 14.12 2.76
C LEU A 3 -13.21 15.45 2.08
N GLN A 4 -11.96 15.91 2.24
CA GLN A 4 -11.50 17.12 1.58
C GLN A 4 -11.59 16.97 0.06
N GLU A 5 -11.88 18.06 -0.64
CA GLU A 5 -12.00 18.02 -2.09
C GLU A 5 -10.64 17.67 -2.75
N LEU A 6 -10.69 16.86 -3.80
CA LEU A 6 -9.53 16.54 -4.63
C LEU A 6 -9.35 17.63 -5.69
N ASN A 7 -8.77 18.75 -5.28
CA ASN A 7 -8.31 19.83 -6.15
C ASN A 7 -6.78 19.98 -6.02
N ASN A 8 -6.17 20.71 -6.95
CA ASN A 8 -4.70 20.83 -7.01
C ASN A 8 -4.11 21.42 -5.72
N ASP A 9 -4.75 22.44 -5.13
CA ASP A 9 -4.23 23.10 -3.93
C ASP A 9 -4.18 22.13 -2.74
N ASN A 10 -5.27 21.40 -2.49
CA ASN A 10 -5.33 20.39 -1.43
C ASN A 10 -4.35 19.24 -1.70
N PHE A 11 -4.22 18.83 -2.96
CA PHE A 11 -3.32 17.73 -3.34
C PHE A 11 -1.85 18.11 -3.08
N CYS A 12 -1.42 19.29 -3.53
CA CYS A 12 -0.07 19.82 -3.30
C CYS A 12 0.23 19.98 -1.82
N LEU A 13 -0.71 20.55 -1.05
CA LEU A 13 -0.55 20.74 0.40
C LEU A 13 -0.30 19.42 1.14
N ILE A 14 -1.04 18.35 0.81
CA ILE A 14 -0.83 17.04 1.43
C ILE A 14 0.49 16.41 0.99
N LEU A 15 0.92 16.60 -0.26
CA LEU A 15 2.23 16.12 -0.72
C LEU A 15 3.39 16.82 -0.01
N GLU A 16 3.28 18.14 0.22
CA GLU A 16 4.25 18.89 1.00
C GLU A 16 4.33 18.39 2.44
N GLN A 17 3.18 18.14 3.08
CA GLN A 17 3.13 17.53 4.42
C GLN A 17 3.81 16.16 4.45
N HIS A 18 3.58 15.31 3.43
CA HIS A 18 4.24 14.02 3.32
C HIS A 18 5.77 14.17 3.25
N HIS A 19 6.26 15.16 2.50
CA HIS A 19 7.68 15.45 2.40
C HIS A 19 8.27 15.91 3.74
N GLN A 20 7.63 16.86 4.41
CA GLN A 20 8.06 17.40 5.71
C GLN A 20 8.08 16.33 6.82
N ASN A 21 7.14 15.38 6.77
CA ASN A 21 7.07 14.25 7.71
C ASN A 21 8.14 13.17 7.48
N GLY A 22 9.09 13.39 6.57
CA GLY A 22 10.18 12.46 6.28
C GLY A 22 9.77 11.23 5.46
N GLY A 23 8.55 11.19 4.91
CA GLY A 23 8.08 10.07 4.11
C GLY A 23 8.94 9.82 2.86
N THR A 24 9.56 10.88 2.32
CA THR A 24 10.47 10.77 1.17
C THR A 24 11.80 10.08 1.53
N ALA A 25 12.31 10.27 2.74
CA ALA A 25 13.63 9.75 3.14
C ALA A 25 13.67 8.22 3.17
N ILE A 26 12.62 7.57 3.70
CA ILE A 26 12.50 6.11 3.71
C ILE A 26 12.45 5.57 2.28
N ASN A 27 11.61 6.18 1.44
CA ASN A 27 11.41 5.72 0.07
C ASN A 27 12.68 5.90 -0.77
N ASP A 28 13.45 6.97 -0.55
CA ASP A 28 14.71 7.22 -1.25
C ASP A 28 15.83 6.29 -0.77
N ALA A 29 15.90 6.01 0.53
CA ALA A 29 16.84 5.01 1.05
C ALA A 29 16.58 3.61 0.48
N LEU A 30 15.30 3.19 0.44
CA LEU A 30 14.91 1.91 -0.14
C LEU A 30 15.06 1.89 -1.65
N GLY A 31 14.78 2.99 -2.36
CA GLY A 31 15.05 3.11 -3.79
C GLY A 31 16.53 2.85 -4.09
N LYS A 32 17.43 3.54 -3.38
CA LYS A 32 18.88 3.33 -3.50
C LYS A 32 19.30 1.90 -3.19
N LEU A 33 18.70 1.27 -2.18
CA LEU A 33 18.98 -0.13 -1.84
C LEU A 33 18.59 -1.08 -2.98
N PHE A 34 17.39 -0.91 -3.55
CA PHE A 34 16.92 -1.74 -4.66
C PHE A 34 17.73 -1.51 -5.94
N ASP A 35 18.23 -0.29 -6.16
CA ASP A 35 19.14 0.01 -7.27
C ASP A 35 20.52 -0.65 -7.08
N ALA A 36 21.02 -0.70 -5.84
CA ALA A 36 22.32 -1.28 -5.53
C ALA A 36 22.32 -2.81 -5.49
N LEU A 37 21.19 -3.43 -5.12
CA LEU A 37 21.02 -4.88 -4.97
C LEU A 37 20.08 -5.43 -6.05
N SER A 38 20.54 -5.43 -7.29
CA SER A 38 19.72 -5.70 -8.48
C SER A 38 19.76 -7.15 -8.99
N ASP A 39 20.51 -8.06 -8.35
CA ASP A 39 20.48 -9.48 -8.74
C ASP A 39 19.37 -10.22 -7.98
N GLU A 40 18.21 -10.39 -8.62
CA GLU A 40 17.05 -11.10 -8.07
C GLU A 40 17.29 -12.62 -7.91
N ARG A 41 18.35 -13.14 -8.54
CA ARG A 41 18.82 -14.52 -8.34
C ARG A 41 19.82 -14.65 -7.18
N ASN A 42 20.30 -13.54 -6.63
CA ASN A 42 21.14 -13.59 -5.45
C ASN A 42 20.27 -13.63 -4.19
N TYR A 43 20.20 -14.80 -3.56
CA TYR A 43 19.41 -15.02 -2.35
C TYR A 43 19.73 -14.03 -1.22
N TYR A 44 20.99 -13.62 -1.08
CA TYR A 44 21.42 -12.69 -0.04
C TYR A 44 21.00 -11.25 -0.33
N GLU A 45 21.00 -10.84 -1.60
CA GLU A 45 20.47 -9.53 -2.01
C GLU A 45 18.96 -9.46 -1.78
N VAL A 46 18.23 -10.49 -2.20
CA VAL A 46 16.79 -10.61 -1.92
C VAL A 46 16.52 -10.59 -0.42
N THR A 47 17.28 -11.34 0.38
CA THR A 47 17.15 -11.36 1.84
C THR A 47 17.38 -9.97 2.44
N THR A 48 18.41 -9.26 1.99
CA THR A 48 18.72 -7.89 2.44
C THR A 48 17.59 -6.92 2.11
N LYS A 49 17.07 -6.95 0.87
CA LYS A 49 15.92 -6.13 0.45
C LYS A 49 14.69 -6.41 1.29
N VAL A 50 14.37 -7.70 1.53
CA VAL A 50 13.22 -8.11 2.34
C VAL A 50 13.37 -7.64 3.80
N ALA A 51 14.55 -7.83 4.41
CA ALA A 51 14.81 -7.43 5.78
C ALA A 51 14.74 -5.91 5.96
N ALA A 52 15.38 -5.14 5.07
CA ALA A 52 15.35 -3.69 5.10
C ALA A 52 13.92 -3.15 4.91
N LEU A 53 13.19 -3.66 3.91
CA LEU A 53 11.82 -3.24 3.63
C LEU A 53 10.88 -3.53 4.82
N ASN A 54 10.96 -4.74 5.38
CA ASN A 54 10.13 -5.14 6.52
C ASN A 54 10.37 -4.27 7.75
N THR A 55 11.63 -3.91 8.01
CA THR A 55 12.00 -3.02 9.12
C THR A 55 11.53 -1.58 8.87
N MET A 56 11.90 -1.00 7.73
CA MET A 56 11.65 0.41 7.43
C MET A 56 10.16 0.74 7.28
N TYR A 57 9.35 -0.20 6.77
CA TYR A 57 7.89 -0.05 6.69
C TYR A 57 7.12 -0.74 7.82
N SER A 58 7.80 -1.40 8.76
CA SER A 58 7.16 -2.13 9.87
C SER A 58 6.06 -3.10 9.42
N THR A 59 6.31 -3.90 8.38
CA THR A 59 5.27 -4.74 7.74
C THR A 59 4.83 -5.97 8.53
N ALA A 60 5.28 -6.11 9.79
CA ALA A 60 4.92 -7.17 10.73
C ALA A 60 5.20 -8.62 10.24
N ILE A 61 6.12 -8.78 9.28
CA ILE A 61 6.59 -10.11 8.88
C ILE A 61 7.61 -10.57 9.93
N GLN A 62 7.22 -11.57 10.73
CA GLN A 62 8.06 -12.13 11.79
C GLN A 62 9.11 -13.10 11.25
N TYR A 63 8.72 -13.91 10.26
CA TYR A 63 9.59 -14.90 9.64
C TYR A 63 9.74 -14.56 8.15
N ILE A 64 10.89 -13.98 7.81
CA ILE A 64 11.10 -13.41 6.47
C ILE A 64 11.43 -14.47 5.41
N TYR A 65 12.02 -15.61 5.77
CA TYR A 65 12.52 -16.58 4.80
C TYR A 65 11.45 -17.14 3.83
N PRO A 66 10.21 -17.46 4.25
CA PRO A 66 9.17 -17.87 3.30
C PRO A 66 8.81 -16.80 2.28
N VAL A 67 8.99 -15.52 2.65
CA VAL A 67 8.77 -14.37 1.76
C VAL A 67 9.97 -14.21 0.82
N VAL A 68 11.20 -14.37 1.32
CA VAL A 68 12.42 -14.43 0.51
C VAL A 68 12.32 -15.54 -0.53
N ASP A 69 11.98 -16.77 -0.12
CA ASP A 69 11.84 -17.93 -1.01
C ASP A 69 10.78 -17.68 -2.08
N LYS A 70 9.66 -17.04 -1.70
CA LYS A 70 8.62 -16.66 -2.64
C LYS A 70 9.11 -15.66 -3.68
N ILE A 71 9.84 -14.63 -3.27
CA ILE A 71 10.40 -13.66 -4.20
C ILE A 71 11.43 -14.33 -5.11
N HIS A 72 12.42 -15.00 -4.53
CA HIS A 72 13.52 -15.62 -5.26
C HIS A 72 13.05 -16.67 -6.27
N LYS A 73 11.95 -17.39 -5.97
CA LYS A 73 11.34 -18.36 -6.91
C LYS A 73 10.58 -17.70 -8.07
N ASN A 74 10.08 -16.47 -7.90
CA ASN A 74 9.10 -15.88 -8.81
C ASN A 74 9.59 -14.66 -9.57
N ILE A 75 10.74 -14.10 -9.21
CA ILE A 75 11.32 -12.92 -9.84
C ILE A 75 12.65 -13.29 -10.48
N SER A 76 12.83 -12.95 -11.76
CA SER A 76 14.09 -13.10 -12.49
C SER A 76 14.71 -11.72 -12.76
N ASN A 77 15.97 -11.67 -13.18
CA ASN A 77 16.64 -10.41 -13.54
C ASN A 77 16.09 -9.77 -14.83
N GLU A 78 15.20 -10.45 -15.55
CA GLU A 78 14.52 -9.95 -16.77
C GLU A 78 13.16 -9.34 -16.44
N HIS A 79 12.89 -9.06 -15.16
CA HIS A 79 11.62 -8.50 -14.70
C HIS A 79 11.35 -7.09 -15.28
N ASP A 80 12.37 -6.38 -15.73
CA ASP A 80 12.26 -5.06 -16.36
C ASP A 80 11.46 -5.07 -17.67
N THR A 81 11.33 -6.24 -18.31
CA THR A 81 10.48 -6.46 -19.49
C THR A 81 9.00 -6.61 -19.18
N LEU A 82 8.61 -6.72 -17.90
CA LEU A 82 7.22 -6.90 -17.51
C LEU A 82 6.38 -5.67 -17.82
N THR A 83 5.18 -5.90 -18.33
CA THR A 83 4.14 -4.87 -18.39
C THR A 83 3.67 -4.51 -16.99
N LEU A 84 2.90 -3.42 -16.89
CA LEU A 84 2.27 -3.02 -15.62
C LEU A 84 1.39 -4.15 -15.05
N ASP A 85 0.59 -4.79 -15.89
CA ASP A 85 -0.22 -5.96 -15.52
C ASP A 85 0.64 -7.15 -15.07
N GLY A 86 1.80 -7.35 -15.71
CA GLY A 86 2.78 -8.34 -15.28
C GLY A 86 3.27 -8.09 -13.86
N TYR A 87 3.55 -6.84 -13.51
CA TYR A 87 3.90 -6.47 -12.13
C TYR A 87 2.72 -6.61 -11.15
N VAL A 88 1.49 -6.29 -11.57
CA VAL A 88 0.27 -6.49 -10.75
C VAL A 88 0.12 -7.95 -10.36
N GLN A 89 0.21 -8.86 -11.34
CA GLN A 89 0.15 -10.30 -11.10
C GLN A 89 1.30 -10.78 -10.22
N LEU A 90 2.48 -10.17 -10.36
CA LEU A 90 3.65 -10.52 -9.57
C LEU A 90 3.46 -10.18 -8.09
N VAL A 91 2.80 -9.06 -7.75
CA VAL A 91 2.44 -8.73 -6.36
C VAL A 91 1.62 -9.86 -5.74
N ASP A 92 0.57 -10.30 -6.43
CA ASP A 92 -0.30 -11.37 -5.94
C ASP A 92 0.46 -12.69 -5.77
N LYS A 93 1.33 -13.03 -6.72
CA LYS A 93 2.15 -14.23 -6.69
C LYS A 93 3.07 -14.30 -5.48
N ILE A 94 3.71 -13.18 -5.10
CA ILE A 94 4.66 -13.13 -3.98
C ILE A 94 4.00 -12.82 -2.63
N SER A 95 2.76 -12.33 -2.62
CA SER A 95 2.02 -12.00 -1.39
C SER A 95 1.76 -13.22 -0.49
N GLN A 96 1.56 -14.39 -1.09
CA GLN A 96 1.17 -15.61 -0.38
C GLN A 96 2.39 -16.34 0.18
N ALA A 97 2.59 -16.25 1.49
CA ALA A 97 3.64 -16.97 2.21
C ALA A 97 3.04 -18.10 3.07
N LYS A 98 3.65 -19.29 3.00
CA LYS A 98 3.27 -20.45 3.80
C LYS A 98 4.49 -21.02 4.52
N TRP A 99 4.35 -21.39 5.78
CA TRP A 99 5.40 -22.06 6.55
C TRP A 99 4.82 -22.87 7.70
N VAL A 100 5.63 -23.78 8.24
CA VAL A 100 5.31 -24.51 9.47
C VAL A 100 5.90 -23.78 10.65
N SER A 101 5.07 -23.48 11.64
CA SER A 101 5.50 -22.86 12.89
C SER A 101 6.47 -23.76 13.65
N LYS A 102 7.66 -23.25 13.97
CA LYS A 102 8.64 -24.00 14.76
C LYS A 102 8.21 -24.21 16.22
N SER A 103 7.30 -23.38 16.74
CA SER A 103 6.88 -23.45 18.14
C SER A 103 5.79 -24.48 18.41
N ASN A 104 4.90 -24.72 17.44
CA ASN A 104 3.74 -25.61 17.62
C ASN A 104 3.43 -26.52 16.42
N GLY A 105 4.25 -26.51 15.37
CA GLY A 105 4.07 -27.39 14.20
C GLY A 105 2.90 -27.02 13.28
N ASN A 106 2.16 -25.95 13.57
CA ASN A 106 0.99 -25.57 12.77
C ASN A 106 1.39 -24.98 11.42
N GLU A 107 0.66 -25.33 10.37
CA GLU A 107 0.75 -24.63 9.09
C GLU A 107 0.20 -23.20 9.23
N ILE A 108 1.01 -22.23 8.83
CA ILE A 108 0.64 -20.83 8.77
C ILE A 108 0.61 -20.42 7.31
N SER A 109 -0.49 -19.80 6.90
CA SER A 109 -0.64 -19.14 5.60
C SER A 109 -0.95 -17.66 5.84
N ARG A 110 -0.19 -16.77 5.20
CA ARG A 110 -0.45 -15.32 5.26
C ARG A 110 -0.46 -14.71 3.87
N ASN A 111 -1.40 -13.79 3.67
CA ASN A 111 -1.41 -12.88 2.54
C ASN A 111 -0.74 -11.56 2.95
N ASN A 112 0.54 -11.39 2.58
CA ASN A 112 1.35 -10.22 2.89
C ASN A 112 1.21 -9.14 1.80
N LEU A 113 -0.01 -8.84 1.36
CA LEU A 113 -0.30 -7.95 0.24
C LEU A 113 0.38 -6.57 0.36
N SER A 114 0.38 -6.00 1.57
CA SER A 114 0.98 -4.69 1.82
C SER A 114 2.50 -4.72 1.70
N PHE A 115 3.15 -5.82 2.09
CA PHE A 115 4.58 -5.99 1.87
C PHE A 115 4.89 -6.23 0.39
N ALA A 116 4.15 -7.13 -0.26
CA ALA A 116 4.38 -7.48 -1.66
C ALA A 116 4.25 -6.27 -2.59
N SER A 117 3.21 -5.45 -2.40
CA SER A 117 3.04 -4.21 -3.17
C SER A 117 4.18 -3.21 -2.95
N LYS A 118 4.71 -3.08 -1.73
CA LYS A 118 5.90 -2.26 -1.45
C LYS A 118 7.14 -2.79 -2.16
N TYR A 119 7.37 -4.11 -2.11
CA TYR A 119 8.52 -4.73 -2.77
C TYR A 119 8.49 -4.48 -4.28
N ILE A 120 7.35 -4.74 -4.91
CA ILE A 120 7.17 -4.53 -6.35
C ILE A 120 7.16 -3.05 -6.70
N HIS A 121 6.66 -2.16 -5.84
CA HIS A 121 6.77 -0.72 -6.04
C HIS A 121 8.23 -0.30 -6.25
N PHE A 122 9.17 -0.75 -5.42
CA PHE A 122 10.59 -0.42 -5.64
C PHE A 122 11.20 -1.17 -6.83
N LEU A 123 10.90 -2.47 -7.00
CA LEU A 123 11.39 -3.26 -8.13
C LEU A 123 11.00 -2.66 -9.48
N SER A 124 9.75 -2.20 -9.60
CA SER A 124 9.16 -1.59 -10.80
C SER A 124 9.48 -0.09 -10.94
N LYS A 125 10.49 0.43 -10.23
CA LYS A 125 10.89 1.85 -10.23
C LYS A 125 9.75 2.82 -9.92
N ARG A 126 8.94 2.47 -8.91
CA ARG A 126 7.81 3.24 -8.37
C ARG A 126 6.64 3.44 -9.35
N THR A 127 6.45 2.53 -10.30
CA THR A 127 5.36 2.61 -11.30
C THR A 127 4.01 2.11 -10.76
N LEU A 128 4.02 1.13 -9.86
CA LEU A 128 2.80 0.63 -9.21
C LEU A 128 2.49 1.34 -7.88
N PRO A 129 1.21 1.58 -7.54
CA PRO A 129 0.84 2.16 -6.25
C PRO A 129 1.05 1.17 -5.09
N ILE A 130 1.43 1.65 -3.93
CA ILE A 130 1.54 0.82 -2.72
C ILE A 130 0.14 0.52 -2.17
N TYR A 131 -0.12 -0.74 -1.78
CA TYR A 131 -1.29 -1.06 -0.98
C TYR A 131 -1.02 -0.82 0.52
N ASP A 132 -1.85 0.02 1.12
CA ASP A 132 -1.95 0.23 2.57
C ASP A 132 -3.42 0.37 2.99
N SER A 133 -3.72 -0.01 4.24
CA SER A 133 -5.05 0.15 4.82
C SER A 133 -5.55 1.60 4.82
N TYR A 134 -4.66 2.58 5.00
CA TYR A 134 -5.03 4.01 4.98
C TYR A 134 -5.46 4.43 3.58
N ILE A 135 -4.68 4.05 2.57
CA ILE A 135 -4.95 4.29 1.15
C ILE A 135 -6.31 3.70 0.77
N TRP A 136 -6.55 2.44 1.13
CA TRP A 136 -7.82 1.77 0.85
C TRP A 136 -9.00 2.49 1.48
N ILE A 137 -8.93 2.85 2.76
CA ILE A 137 -10.04 3.53 3.45
C ILE A 137 -10.36 4.87 2.79
N VAL A 138 -9.35 5.69 2.50
CA VAL A 138 -9.57 7.02 1.93
C VAL A 138 -10.10 6.92 0.50
N MET A 139 -9.51 6.06 -0.33
CA MET A 139 -9.93 5.84 -1.72
C MET A 139 -11.39 5.37 -1.81
N ILE A 140 -11.76 4.37 -1.01
CA ILE A 140 -13.13 3.85 -0.95
C ILE A 140 -14.09 4.93 -0.43
N GLY A 141 -13.66 5.72 0.55
CA GLY A 141 -14.44 6.84 1.05
C GLY A 141 -14.76 7.88 -0.02
N TYR A 142 -13.77 8.24 -0.84
CA TYR A 142 -13.99 9.14 -1.97
C TYR A 142 -14.95 8.56 -3.00
N LEU A 143 -14.74 7.31 -3.42
CA LEU A 143 -15.59 6.64 -4.40
C LEU A 143 -17.05 6.59 -3.93
N ASN A 144 -17.27 6.26 -2.65
CA ASN A 144 -18.59 6.17 -2.02
C ASN A 144 -19.24 7.54 -1.75
N GLN A 145 -18.48 8.63 -1.68
CA GLN A 145 -19.03 9.99 -1.60
C GLN A 145 -19.40 10.57 -2.96
N ARG A 146 -18.82 10.04 -4.05
CA ARG A 146 -19.01 10.56 -5.42
C ARG A 146 -20.00 9.72 -6.26
N GLY A 147 -20.56 8.61 -5.80
CA GLY A 147 -21.50 7.85 -6.62
C GLY A 147 -22.38 6.82 -5.90
N ASN A 148 -23.22 6.15 -6.70
CA ASN A 148 -24.21 5.14 -6.24
C ASN A 148 -23.61 3.74 -5.99
N SER A 149 -22.34 3.52 -6.34
CA SER A 149 -21.64 2.26 -6.12
C SER A 149 -21.14 2.20 -4.67
N GLN A 150 -21.66 1.28 -3.86
CA GLN A 150 -21.21 1.09 -2.48
C GLN A 150 -20.05 0.09 -2.44
N TYR A 151 -18.83 0.61 -2.52
CA TYR A 151 -17.64 -0.19 -2.27
C TYR A 151 -17.52 -0.53 -0.78
N ARG A 152 -17.07 -1.75 -0.49
CA ARG A 152 -16.84 -2.22 0.88
C ARG A 152 -15.47 -1.76 1.38
N PHE A 153 -15.41 -1.43 2.67
CA PHE A 153 -14.16 -1.08 3.36
C PHE A 153 -13.35 -2.30 3.85
N ASP A 154 -13.79 -3.51 3.50
CA ASP A 154 -13.03 -4.73 3.75
C ASP A 154 -11.75 -4.71 2.91
N PRO A 155 -10.61 -5.18 3.44
CA PRO A 155 -9.38 -5.28 2.65
C PRO A 155 -9.60 -6.02 1.32
N PRO A 156 -8.93 -5.61 0.23
CA PRO A 156 -9.03 -6.29 -1.05
C PRO A 156 -8.49 -7.73 -0.93
N ASN A 157 -9.13 -8.67 -1.62
CA ASN A 157 -8.72 -10.08 -1.61
C ASN A 157 -7.35 -10.30 -2.28
N ASN A 158 -7.06 -9.51 -3.31
CA ASN A 158 -5.84 -9.56 -4.11
C ASN A 158 -5.47 -8.14 -4.60
N TYR A 159 -4.25 -7.98 -5.08
CA TYR A 159 -3.70 -6.73 -5.54
C TYR A 159 -4.28 -6.33 -6.89
N GLU A 160 -4.60 -7.29 -7.76
CA GLU A 160 -5.33 -7.02 -9.00
C GLU A 160 -6.63 -6.25 -8.76
N TYR A 161 -7.44 -6.68 -7.78
CA TYR A 161 -8.66 -5.96 -7.40
C TYR A 161 -8.34 -4.58 -6.85
N PHE A 162 -7.37 -4.46 -5.94
CA PHE A 162 -6.93 -3.16 -5.43
C PHE A 162 -6.54 -2.20 -6.56
N TYR A 163 -5.73 -2.68 -7.50
CA TYR A 163 -5.22 -1.90 -8.62
C TYR A 163 -6.34 -1.48 -9.58
N SER A 164 -7.30 -2.36 -9.85
CA SER A 164 -8.47 -2.02 -10.66
C SER A 164 -9.30 -0.88 -10.04
N VAL A 165 -9.51 -0.92 -8.71
CA VAL A 165 -10.23 0.13 -7.99
C VAL A 165 -9.42 1.43 -7.93
N PHE A 166 -8.10 1.33 -7.82
CA PHE A 166 -7.20 2.48 -7.89
C PHE A 166 -7.27 3.18 -9.26
N CYS A 167 -7.29 2.43 -10.36
CA CYS A 167 -7.46 3.01 -11.70
C CYS A 167 -8.81 3.71 -11.85
N ILE A 168 -9.90 3.10 -11.37
CA ILE A 168 -11.23 3.72 -11.34
C ILE A 168 -11.22 5.02 -10.51
N PHE A 169 -10.56 5.01 -9.35
CA PHE A 169 -10.41 6.22 -8.54
C PHE A 169 -9.64 7.30 -9.28
N LYS A 170 -8.50 6.96 -9.90
CA LYS A 170 -7.67 7.90 -10.65
C LYS A 170 -8.46 8.57 -11.77
N GLU A 171 -9.19 7.78 -12.57
CA GLU A 171 -10.02 8.27 -13.67
C GLU A 171 -11.19 9.13 -13.16
N LYS A 172 -11.94 8.61 -12.18
CA LYS A 172 -13.16 9.27 -11.67
C LYS A 172 -12.86 10.64 -11.07
N PHE A 173 -11.64 10.87 -10.58
CA PHE A 173 -11.21 12.12 -9.98
C PHE A 173 -10.28 12.96 -10.87
N ASN A 174 -10.12 12.61 -12.15
CA ASN A 174 -9.27 13.31 -13.12
C ASN A 174 -7.83 13.51 -12.60
N LEU A 175 -7.24 12.45 -12.04
CA LEU A 175 -5.90 12.46 -11.42
C LEU A 175 -4.82 11.92 -12.37
N GLU A 176 -5.06 11.87 -13.68
CA GLU A 176 -4.16 11.31 -14.69
C GLU A 176 -2.86 12.09 -14.82
N CYS A 177 -2.86 13.38 -14.48
CA CYS A 177 -1.65 14.20 -14.44
C CYS A 177 -0.70 13.81 -13.30
N TYR A 178 -1.17 13.08 -12.29
CA TYR A 178 -0.36 12.62 -11.17
C TYR A 178 0.15 11.19 -11.41
N SER A 179 1.39 10.93 -10.97
CA SER A 179 1.92 9.57 -10.98
C SER A 179 1.18 8.70 -9.96
N ASN A 180 1.24 7.38 -10.12
CA ASN A 180 0.65 6.47 -9.12
C ASN A 180 1.29 6.67 -7.74
N TYR A 181 2.58 7.01 -7.72
CA TYR A 181 3.33 7.33 -6.51
C TYR A 181 2.88 8.65 -5.87
N ASP A 182 2.51 9.68 -6.65
CA ASP A 182 1.96 10.91 -6.07
C ASP A 182 0.60 10.67 -5.44
N ILE A 183 -0.26 9.89 -6.10
CA ILE A 183 -1.58 9.54 -5.58
C ILE A 183 -1.46 8.67 -4.32
N ASP A 184 -0.53 7.71 -4.28
CA ASP A 184 -0.35 6.87 -3.09
C ASP A 184 0.16 7.67 -1.87
N LYS A 185 1.12 8.59 -2.06
CA LYS A 185 1.61 9.49 -1.01
C LYS A 185 0.50 10.38 -0.48
N TYR A 186 -0.32 10.94 -1.38
CA TYR A 186 -1.47 11.74 -1.00
C TYR A 186 -2.45 10.94 -0.14
N LEU A 187 -2.89 9.78 -0.64
CA LEU A 187 -3.89 8.95 0.04
C LEU A 187 -3.40 8.45 1.39
N TRP A 188 -2.12 8.07 1.48
CA TRP A 188 -1.50 7.62 2.73
C TRP A 188 -1.37 8.75 3.75
N GLN A 189 -0.83 9.91 3.36
CA GLN A 189 -0.63 11.04 4.26
C GLN A 189 -1.97 11.60 4.74
N TYR A 190 -2.94 11.76 3.84
CA TYR A 190 -4.27 12.22 4.24
C TYR A 190 -4.97 11.23 5.17
N GLY A 191 -4.92 9.93 4.84
CA GLY A 191 -5.47 8.88 5.69
C GLY A 191 -4.83 8.84 7.08
N LYS A 192 -3.51 8.99 7.16
CA LYS A 192 -2.77 9.08 8.42
C LYS A 192 -3.26 10.26 9.26
N THR A 193 -3.36 11.46 8.66
CA THR A 193 -3.85 12.66 9.35
C THR A 193 -5.27 12.45 9.91
N LEU A 194 -6.18 11.90 9.11
CA LEU A 194 -7.55 11.63 9.56
C LEU A 194 -7.61 10.63 10.73
N ILE A 195 -6.84 9.55 10.64
CA ILE A 195 -6.81 8.51 11.68
C ILE A 195 -6.23 9.10 12.98
N PHE A 196 -5.15 9.88 12.90
CA PHE A 196 -4.50 10.46 14.09
C PHE A 196 -5.40 11.50 14.75
N SER A 197 -6.09 12.35 13.97
CA SER A 197 -7.10 13.27 14.50
C SER A 197 -8.17 12.54 15.29
N ILE A 198 -8.70 11.43 14.77
CA ILE A 198 -9.71 10.62 15.47
C ILE A 198 -9.14 9.96 16.73
N MET A 199 -7.88 9.50 16.70
CA MET A 199 -7.23 8.95 17.90
C MET A 199 -7.14 9.99 19.02
N GLU A 200 -6.79 11.23 18.68
CA GLU A 200 -6.68 12.35 19.63
C GLU A 200 -8.06 12.81 20.12
N GLU A 201 -9.02 13.00 19.21
CA GLU A 201 -10.38 13.44 19.52
C GLU A 201 -11.13 12.45 20.42
N ASP A 202 -11.06 11.15 20.09
CA ASP A 202 -11.87 10.12 20.74
C ASP A 202 -11.09 9.35 21.83
N GLY A 203 -9.77 9.55 21.95
CA GLY A 203 -8.92 8.84 22.89
C GLY A 203 -8.84 7.33 22.62
N VAL A 204 -8.82 6.92 21.34
CA VAL A 204 -8.91 5.51 20.93
C VAL A 204 -7.64 4.98 20.26
N SER A 205 -7.49 3.65 20.24
CA SER A 205 -6.39 3.00 19.52
C SER A 205 -6.51 3.18 18.00
N MET A 206 -5.41 2.99 17.27
CA MET A 206 -5.37 3.11 15.81
C MET A 206 -6.42 2.25 15.08
N ASP A 207 -6.60 0.99 15.50
CA ASP A 207 -7.60 0.11 14.87
C ASP A 207 -9.03 0.59 15.13
N LYS A 208 -9.29 1.14 16.32
CA LYS A 208 -10.58 1.77 16.64
C LYS A 208 -10.77 3.06 15.83
N ALA A 209 -9.74 3.87 15.67
CA ALA A 209 -9.78 5.08 14.86
C ALA A 209 -10.03 4.79 13.37
N LYS A 210 -9.39 3.76 12.79
CA LYS A 210 -9.70 3.28 11.43
C LYS A 210 -11.16 2.88 11.29
N ARG A 211 -11.68 2.14 12.26
CA ARG A 211 -13.09 1.73 12.27
C ARG A 211 -14.02 2.94 12.36
N GLU A 212 -13.68 3.90 13.21
CA GLU A 212 -14.48 5.10 13.36
C GLU A 212 -14.40 6.01 12.13
N LEU A 213 -13.24 6.10 11.47
CA LEU A 213 -13.10 6.78 10.19
C LEU A 213 -14.08 6.21 9.14
N LYS A 214 -14.13 4.88 8.99
CA LYS A 214 -15.10 4.20 8.10
C LYS A 214 -16.53 4.57 8.47
N ASN A 215 -16.89 4.52 9.75
CA ASN A 215 -18.24 4.87 10.24
C ASN A 215 -18.60 6.33 9.93
N ARG A 216 -17.67 7.26 10.23
CA ARG A 216 -17.84 8.70 10.00
C ARG A 216 -18.03 8.99 8.52
N ILE A 217 -17.27 8.34 7.63
CA ILE A 217 -17.43 8.48 6.17
C ILE A 217 -18.80 7.95 5.72
N THR A 218 -19.17 6.72 6.09
CA THR A 218 -20.43 6.08 5.66
C THR A 218 -21.67 6.88 6.07
N LYS A 219 -21.71 7.39 7.31
CA LYS A 219 -22.84 8.21 7.81
C LYS A 219 -23.06 9.49 6.99
N GLN A 220 -22.02 10.00 6.34
CA GLN A 220 -22.14 11.16 5.46
C GLN A 220 -22.74 10.76 4.10
N SER A 221 -22.29 9.66 3.52
CA SER A 221 -22.78 9.18 2.22
C SER A 221 -24.27 8.84 2.23
N THR A 222 -24.84 8.46 3.39
CA THR A 222 -26.28 8.19 3.53
C THR A 222 -27.16 9.44 3.72
N ARG A 223 -26.55 10.62 3.89
CA ARG A 223 -27.26 11.89 4.15
C ARG A 223 -27.33 12.81 2.92
N CYS A 224 -26.81 12.38 1.78
CA CYS A 224 -26.82 13.12 0.52
C CYS A 224 -27.77 12.48 -0.48
#